data_AF-A0A6P1RFS1-F1
#
_entry.id   AF-A0A6P1RFS1-F1
#
_cell.length_a   1.000
_cell.length_b   1.000
_cell.length_c   1.000
_cell.angle_alpha   90.00
_cell.angle_beta   90.00
_cell.angle_gamma   90.00
#
_symmetry.space_group_name_H-M   'P 1'
#
loop_
_entity.id
_entity.type
_entity.pdbx_description
1 polymer ?
#
loop_
_entity_poly.entity_id
_entity_poly.type
_entity_poly.pdbx_seq_one_letter_code
_entity_poly.pdbx_strand_id
1 'polypeptide(L)' 'MNSVMARRPWSFKEDRRLMELAKSSTSLEEAAKLLGRSPDAIKRMALRLGLSLKSKGSKKN' A
#
# COMPACT_ATOMS: atom_id res chain seq x y z
N MET A 1 -6.47 15.78 19.34
CA MET A 1 -6.10 16.17 17.96
C MET A 1 -6.41 15.00 17.03
N ASN A 2 -7.67 14.84 16.59
CA ASN A 2 -8.06 13.81 15.63
C ASN A 2 -8.40 14.52 14.31
N SER A 3 -7.38 14.87 13.52
CA SER A 3 -7.62 15.29 12.14
C SER A 3 -8.16 14.08 11.39
N VAL A 4 -9.47 14.07 11.16
CA VAL A 4 -10.14 13.22 10.18
C VAL A 4 -9.54 13.56 8.82
N MET A 5 -8.39 12.95 8.51
CA MET A 5 -7.72 13.07 7.21
C MET A 5 -8.75 12.66 6.17
N ALA A 6 -9.32 13.64 5.45
CA ALA A 6 -10.29 13.41 4.40
C ALA A 6 -9.75 12.27 3.52
N ARG A 7 -10.52 11.18 3.39
CA ARG A 7 -10.06 9.98 2.70
C ARG A 7 -9.84 10.36 1.23
N ARG A 8 -8.60 10.68 0.86
CA ARG A 8 -8.23 10.95 -0.53
C ARG A 8 -8.64 9.73 -1.37
N PRO A 9 -9.52 9.87 -2.37
CA PRO A 9 -9.96 8.74 -3.17
C PRO A 9 -8.77 8.11 -3.88
N TRP A 10 -8.84 6.81 -4.15
CA TRP A 10 -7.84 6.11 -4.95
C TRP A 10 -8.13 6.36 -6.43
N SER A 11 -7.09 6.75 -7.17
CA SER A 11 -7.17 6.88 -8.62
C SER A 11 -6.75 5.59 -9.31
N PHE A 12 -7.22 5.39 -10.54
CA PHE A 12 -6.80 4.25 -11.38
C PHE A 12 -5.29 4.18 -11.58
N LYS A 13 -4.61 5.34 -11.64
CA LYS A 13 -3.14 5.41 -11.74
C LYS A 13 -2.48 4.83 -10.49
N GLU A 14 -3.01 5.13 -9.31
CA GLU A 14 -2.50 4.60 -8.05
C GLU A 14 -2.78 3.10 -7.91
N ASP A 15 -3.96 2.63 -8.33
CA ASP A 15 -4.29 1.20 -8.32
C ASP A 15 -3.33 0.41 -9.22
N ARG A 16 -3.10 0.89 -10.46
CA ARG A 16 -2.14 0.27 -11.38
C ARG A 16 -0.72 0.28 -10.81
N ARG A 17 -0.30 1.40 -10.22
CA ARG A 17 1.04 1.51 -9.64
C ARG A 17 1.21 0.56 -8.45
N LEU A 18 0.17 0.40 -7.64
CA LEU A 18 0.20 -0.57 -6.53
C LEU A 18 0.30 -2.01 -7.02
N MET A 19 -0.39 -2.37 -8.12
CA MET A 19 -0.25 -3.70 -8.74
C MET A 19 1.17 -3.94 -9.28
N GLU A 20 1.78 -2.94 -9.92
CA GLU A 20 3.16 -3.02 -10.40
C GLU A 20 4.14 -3.26 -9.23
N LEU A 21 3.97 -2.51 -8.13
CA LEU A 21 4.81 -2.63 -6.93
C LEU A 21 4.64 -3.99 -6.24
N ALA A 22 3.41 -4.54 -6.23
CA ALA A 22 3.17 -5.88 -5.70
C ALA A 22 3.88 -6.95 -6.53
N LYS A 23 3.91 -6.82 -7.86
CA LYS A 23 4.64 -7.74 -8.74
C LYS A 23 6.16 -7.66 -8.55
N SER A 24 6.70 -6.48 -8.26
CA SER A 24 8.14 -6.28 -8.01
C SER A 24 8.59 -6.69 -6.59
N SER A 25 7.76 -7.41 -5.82
CA SER A 25 8.05 -7.81 -4.44
C SER A 25 8.41 -6.64 -3.50
N THR A 26 7.87 -5.45 -3.80
CA THR A 26 8.10 -4.24 -3.01
C THR A 26 7.43 -4.37 -1.64
N SER A 27 8.10 -3.89 -0.58
CA SER A 27 7.50 -3.92 0.76
C SER A 27 6.40 -2.89 0.89
N LEU A 28 5.51 -3.13 1.84
CA LEU A 28 4.34 -2.28 2.10
C LEU A 28 4.73 -0.85 2.49
N GLU A 29 5.82 -0.69 3.24
CA GLU A 29 6.38 0.58 3.68
C GLU A 29 7.00 1.36 2.52
N GLU A 30 7.66 0.65 1.60
CA GLU A 30 8.25 1.26 0.42
C GLU A 30 7.17 1.71 -0.57
N ALA A 31 6.14 0.88 -0.78
CA ALA A 31 4.97 1.26 -1.57
C ALA A 31 4.24 2.47 -0.98
N ALA A 32 4.17 2.57 0.35
CA ALA A 32 3.59 3.72 1.05
C ALA A 32 4.36 5.02 0.75
N LYS A 33 5.69 4.98 0.81
CA LYS A 33 6.55 6.11 0.45
C LYS A 33 6.38 6.51 -1.02
N LEU A 34 6.41 5.54 -1.93
CA LEU A 34 6.32 5.78 -3.37
C LEU A 34 4.96 6.37 -3.79
N LEU A 35 3.88 6.00 -3.10
CA LEU A 35 2.52 6.49 -3.38
C LEU A 35 2.12 7.70 -2.52
N GLY A 36 2.98 8.11 -1.57
CA GLY A 36 2.67 9.20 -0.63
C GLY A 36 1.44 8.93 0.22
N ARG A 37 1.24 7.67 0.62
CA ARG A 37 0.08 7.19 1.39
C ARG A 37 0.56 6.54 2.69
N SER A 38 -0.31 6.40 3.68
CA SER A 38 0.05 5.64 4.88
C SER A 38 0.17 4.14 4.57
N PRO A 39 1.05 3.41 5.27
CA PRO A 39 1.14 1.95 5.16
C PRO A 39 -0.22 1.26 5.36
N ASP A 40 -1.03 1.70 6.32
CA ASP A 40 -2.38 1.17 6.53
C ASP A 40 -3.28 1.33 5.29
N ALA A 41 -3.22 2.49 4.62
CA ALA A 41 -3.99 2.71 3.40
C ALA A 41 -3.54 1.80 2.27
N ILE A 42 -2.23 1.56 2.13
CA ILE A 42 -1.66 0.59 1.19
C ILE A 42 -2.15 -0.81 1.51
N LYS A 43 -2.10 -1.23 2.77
CA LYS A 43 -2.55 -2.55 3.23
C LYS A 43 -4.01 -2.80 2.84
N ARG A 44 -4.90 -1.85 3.19
CA ARG A 44 -6.33 -1.94 2.85
C ARG A 44 -6.57 -1.97 1.34
N MET A 45 -5.79 -1.21 0.58
CA MET A 45 -5.91 -1.20 -0.87
C MET A 45 -5.42 -2.50 -1.51
N ALA A 46 -4.28 -3.02 -1.06
CA ALA A 46 -3.75 -4.29 -1.52
C ALA A 46 -4.77 -5.42 -1.27
N LEU A 47 -5.39 -5.46 -0.09
CA LEU A 47 -6.48 -6.39 0.21
C LEU A 47 -7.68 -6.21 -0.72
N ARG A 48 -8.09 -4.95 -0.99
CA ARG A 48 -9.19 -4.66 -1.94
C ARG A 48 -8.89 -5.13 -3.37
N LEU A 49 -7.64 -5.03 -3.79
CA LEU A 49 -7.18 -5.45 -5.13
C LEU A 49 -6.77 -6.93 -5.20
N GLY A 50 -6.87 -7.69 -4.10
CA GLY A 50 -6.41 -9.08 -4.04
C GLY A 50 -4.90 -9.26 -4.15
N LEU A 51 -4.12 -8.22 -3.81
CA LEU A 51 -2.66 -8.22 -3.87
C LEU A 51 -2.06 -8.63 -2.53
N SER A 52 -1.01 -9.45 -2.57
CA SER A 52 -0.18 -9.77 -1.40
C SER A 52 1.10 -8.94 -1.43
N LEU A 53 1.26 -8.04 -0.46
CA LEU A 53 2.48 -7.27 -0.26
C LEU A 53 3.28 -7.87 0.89
N LYS A 54 4.60 -7.97 0.71
CA LYS A 54 5.48 -8.39 1.79
C LYS A 54 5.52 -7.29 2.85
N SER A 55 4.98 -7.57 4.03
CA SER A 55 5.26 -6.72 5.20
C SER A 55 6.73 -6.89 5.56
N LYS A 56 7.46 -5.80 5.88
CA LYS A 56 8.75 -5.92 6.58
C LYS A 56 8.51 -6.48 7.98
N GLY A 57 8.26 -7.77 8.07
CA GLY A 57 7.75 -8.39 9.30
C GLY A 57 7.50 -9.88 9.12
N SER A 58 8.45 -10.61 8.54
CA SER A 58 8.58 -12.06 8.71
C SER A 58 9.93 -12.50 8.15
N LYS A 59 10.98 -12.22 8.92
CA LYS A 59 12.12 -13.12 8.94
C LYS A 59 11.60 -14.37 9.67
N LYS A 60 11.04 -15.32 8.91
CA LYS A 60 10.88 -16.68 9.42
C LYS A 60 12.27 -17.30 9.33
N ASN A 61 12.73 -17.77 10.48
CA ASN A 61 14.02 -18.37 10.79
C ASN A 61 14.52 -19.33 9.69
#